data_AF-A0A7Y1VK75-F1
#
_entry.id   AF-A0A7Y1VK75-F1
#
_cell.length_a   1.000
_cell.length_b   1.000
_cell.length_c   1.000
_cell.angle_alpha   90.00
_cell.angle_beta   90.00
_cell.angle_gamma   90.00
#
_symmetry.space_group_name_H-M   'P 1'
#
loop_
_entity.id
_entity.type
_entity.pdbx_description
1 polymer ?
#
loop_
_entity_poly.entity_id
_entity_poly.type
_entity_poly.pdbx_seq_one_letter_code
_entity_poly.pdbx_strand_id
1 'polypeptide(L)'
;SNKHATSPIRICHNDTKLSNLLFHTENDTALCLVDLDTLMPGYFYFDFGDLSRTVLDPKDEESREPLREKLDLSLLRALLNGVESSGVHLTKTEKDSLAYGMVLMPFLHGIRGLTDYLLGDPYYQVRYPDQNLIRAHNLISYARLVQKGFLPVQEMIKSELGAT
;
A
#
# COMPACT_ATOMS: atom_id res chain seq x y z
N SER A 1 -0.43 -18.93 29.35
CA SER A 1 0.75 -18.44 28.61
C SER A 1 0.42 -18.34 27.12
N ASN A 2 -0.29 -17.29 26.71
CA ASN A 2 -0.60 -17.04 25.30
C ASN A 2 0.36 -15.98 24.76
N LYS A 3 1.53 -16.41 24.25
CA LYS A 3 2.35 -15.55 23.39
C LYS A 3 1.74 -15.57 22.00
N HIS A 4 0.63 -14.85 21.80
CA HIS A 4 0.29 -14.43 20.45
C HIS A 4 1.51 -13.67 19.94
N ALA A 5 2.12 -14.11 18.85
CA ALA A 5 3.23 -13.40 18.25
C ALA A 5 2.69 -12.05 17.76
N THR A 6 2.78 -11.02 18.60
CA THR A 6 2.36 -9.67 18.27
C THR A 6 3.40 -9.05 17.35
N SER A 7 2.97 -8.52 16.21
CA SER A 7 3.85 -7.74 15.32
C SER A 7 4.45 -6.58 16.12
N PRO A 8 5.75 -6.27 15.99
CA PRO A 8 6.37 -5.17 16.71
C PRO A 8 5.79 -3.83 16.23
N ILE A 9 5.69 -2.88 17.17
CA ILE A 9 5.33 -1.50 16.85
C ILE A 9 6.56 -0.80 16.30
N ARG A 10 6.40 -0.05 15.21
CA ARG A 10 7.44 0.78 14.57
C ARG A 10 6.99 2.23 14.49
N ILE A 11 7.93 3.14 14.25
CA ILE A 11 7.58 4.45 13.70
C ILE A 11 7.25 4.24 12.23
N CYS A 12 6.02 4.57 11.85
CA CYS A 12 5.50 4.44 10.50
C CYS A 12 5.15 5.82 9.95
N HIS A 13 5.23 5.96 8.63
CA HIS A 13 4.83 7.19 7.94
C HIS A 13 3.31 7.29 7.82
N ASN A 14 2.60 6.18 7.62
CA ASN A 14 1.15 6.08 7.47
C ASN A 14 0.53 6.82 6.27
N ASP A 15 1.35 7.34 5.35
CA ASP A 15 0.95 7.84 4.02
C ASP A 15 2.14 7.72 3.05
N THR A 16 2.51 6.47 2.72
CA THR A 16 3.68 6.14 1.90
C THR A 16 3.34 5.98 0.42
N LYS A 17 2.28 6.62 -0.06
CA LYS A 17 1.99 6.70 -1.50
C LYS A 17 3.23 7.16 -2.28
N LEU A 18 3.43 6.64 -3.49
CA LEU A 18 4.62 6.91 -4.30
C LEU A 18 4.87 8.41 -4.53
N SER A 19 3.81 9.23 -4.58
CA SER A 19 3.92 10.69 -4.72
C SER A 19 4.56 11.39 -3.52
N ASN A 20 4.66 10.73 -2.37
CA ASN A 20 5.36 11.23 -1.18
C ASN A 20 6.84 10.83 -1.15
N LEU A 21 7.33 10.10 -2.16
CA LEU A 21 8.75 9.82 -2.35
C LEU A 21 9.30 10.74 -3.45
N LEU A 22 10.28 11.57 -3.09
CA LEU A 22 11.00 12.40 -4.05
C LEU A 22 12.15 11.62 -4.68
N PHE A 23 12.27 11.69 -6.00
CA PHE A 23 13.34 11.07 -6.78
C PHE A 23 14.22 12.13 -7.44
N HIS A 24 15.51 11.83 -7.54
CA HIS A 24 16.45 12.67 -8.27
C HIS A 24 16.20 12.57 -9.78
N THR A 25 16.08 13.72 -10.44
CA THR A 25 15.59 13.79 -11.83
C THR A 25 16.53 13.20 -12.89
N GLU A 26 17.80 12.99 -12.55
CA GLU A 26 18.81 12.52 -13.53
C GLU A 26 19.18 11.04 -13.39
N ASN A 27 18.94 10.42 -12.23
CA ASN A 27 19.42 9.06 -11.95
C ASN A 27 18.39 8.19 -11.20
N ASP A 28 17.15 8.68 -11.04
CA ASP A 28 16.02 7.98 -10.42
C ASP A 28 16.30 7.44 -9.01
N THR A 29 17.27 8.04 -8.30
CA THR A 29 17.56 7.67 -6.90
C THR A 29 16.58 8.35 -5.97
N ALA A 30 16.10 7.61 -4.97
CA ALA A 30 15.23 8.19 -3.94
C ALA A 30 16.01 9.22 -3.09
N LEU A 31 15.46 10.43 -2.95
CA LEU A 31 16.04 11.53 -2.18
C LEU A 31 15.53 11.54 -0.74
N CYS A 32 14.20 11.59 -0.58
CA CYS A 32 13.56 11.61 0.73
C CYS A 32 12.06 11.29 0.64
N LEU A 33 11.48 10.99 1.80
CA LEU A 33 10.04 11.03 2.04
C LEU A 33 9.64 12.45 2.47
N VAL A 34 8.49 12.90 1.98
CA VAL A 34 7.83 14.17 2.36
C VAL A 34 6.48 13.86 3.01
N ASP A 35 5.77 14.89 3.47
CA ASP A 35 4.43 14.74 4.11
C ASP A 35 4.48 13.99 5.45
N LEU A 36 5.27 14.53 6.38
CA LEU A 36 5.59 13.89 7.67
C LEU A 36 4.50 14.06 8.74
N ASP A 37 3.36 14.65 8.40
CA ASP A 37 2.28 14.98 9.35
C ASP A 37 1.60 13.73 9.95
N THR A 38 1.78 12.58 9.30
CA THR A 38 1.19 11.29 9.68
C THR A 38 2.20 10.33 10.34
N LEU A 39 3.42 10.81 10.66
CA LEU A 39 4.41 10.03 11.41
C LEU A 39 3.90 9.68 12.81
N MET A 40 3.68 8.39 13.06
CA MET A 40 3.25 7.90 14.37
C MET A 40 3.56 6.42 14.56
N PRO A 41 3.49 5.89 15.80
CA PRO A 41 3.58 4.46 16.04
C PRO A 41 2.54 3.67 15.25
N GLY A 42 2.98 2.60 14.58
CA GLY A 42 2.15 1.75 13.74
C GLY A 42 2.78 0.39 13.51
N TYR A 43 2.27 -0.33 12.51
CA TYR A 43 2.81 -1.60 12.08
C TYR A 43 3.33 -1.49 10.65
N PHE A 44 4.43 -2.19 10.35
CA PHE A 44 5.10 -2.09 9.06
C PHE A 44 4.18 -2.39 7.85
N TYR A 45 3.18 -3.25 8.03
CA TYR A 45 2.22 -3.57 6.96
C TYR A 45 1.28 -2.41 6.61
N PHE A 46 1.17 -1.36 7.43
CA PHE A 46 0.48 -0.12 7.06
C PHE A 46 1.24 0.60 5.95
N ASP A 47 2.50 0.96 6.19
CA ASP A 47 3.36 1.61 5.18
C ASP A 47 3.54 0.71 3.94
N PHE A 48 3.79 -0.58 4.13
CA PHE A 48 3.94 -1.48 2.99
C PHE A 48 2.66 -1.57 2.15
N GLY A 49 1.49 -1.70 2.81
CA GLY A 49 0.20 -1.74 2.13
C GLY A 49 -0.13 -0.43 1.40
N ASP A 50 0.16 0.70 2.03
CA ASP A 50 -0.10 2.02 1.49
C ASP A 50 0.84 2.40 0.32
N LEU A 51 2.10 1.96 0.36
CA LEU A 51 2.99 2.07 -0.79
C LEU A 51 2.52 1.15 -1.93
N SER A 52 2.14 -0.10 -1.60
CA SER A 52 1.77 -1.11 -2.61
C SER A 52 0.61 -0.70 -3.51
N ARG A 53 -0.38 0.05 -2.99
CA ARG A 53 -1.55 0.50 -3.77
C ARG A 53 -1.18 1.46 -4.90
N THR A 54 -0.07 2.19 -4.74
CA THR A 54 0.39 3.20 -5.71
C THR A 54 1.55 2.72 -6.58
N VAL A 55 2.27 1.68 -6.16
CA VAL A 55 3.38 1.10 -6.94
C VAL A 55 2.89 -0.01 -7.87
N LEU A 56 1.99 -0.88 -7.40
CA LEU A 56 1.56 -2.05 -8.18
C LEU A 56 0.42 -1.73 -9.16
N ASP A 57 -0.21 -0.58 -9.04
CA ASP A 57 -1.12 -0.04 -10.05
C ASP A 57 -0.58 1.32 -10.51
N PRO A 58 0.06 1.42 -11.68
CA PRO A 58 0.63 2.67 -12.18
C PRO A 58 -0.46 3.65 -12.65
N LYS A 59 -1.72 3.24 -12.67
CA LYS A 59 -2.83 4.14 -12.96
C LYS A 59 -3.11 5.00 -11.75
N ASP A 60 -3.49 6.25 -12.02
CA ASP A 60 -4.04 7.13 -11.00
C ASP A 60 -5.25 6.44 -10.33
N GLU A 61 -5.36 6.54 -9.01
CA GLU A 61 -6.49 5.99 -8.25
C GLU A 61 -7.81 6.63 -8.69
N GLU A 62 -7.76 7.79 -9.33
CA GLU A 62 -8.87 8.54 -9.90
C GLU A 62 -9.10 8.24 -11.38
N SER A 63 -8.36 7.28 -11.95
CA SER A 63 -8.50 6.88 -13.35
C SER A 63 -9.87 6.25 -13.63
N ARG A 64 -10.47 6.64 -14.76
CA ARG A 64 -11.71 6.02 -15.29
C ARG A 64 -11.43 4.79 -16.13
N GLU A 65 -10.16 4.45 -16.36
CA GLU A 65 -9.82 3.26 -17.10
C GLU A 65 -10.14 1.99 -16.28
N PRO A 66 -10.47 0.87 -16.94
CA PRO A 66 -10.66 -0.39 -16.24
C PRO A 66 -9.40 -0.78 -15.45
N LEU A 67 -9.61 -1.29 -14.24
CA LEU A 67 -8.57 -1.96 -13.46
C LEU A 67 -8.01 -3.17 -14.21
N ARG A 68 -6.76 -3.48 -13.93
CA ARG A 68 -6.15 -4.72 -14.41
C ARG A 68 -6.86 -5.93 -13.79
N GLU A 69 -7.00 -6.99 -14.58
CA GLU A 69 -7.59 -8.24 -14.10
C GLU A 69 -6.65 -9.05 -13.18
N LYS A 70 -5.35 -8.72 -13.19
CA LYS A 70 -4.28 -9.40 -12.45
C LYS A 70 -3.29 -8.41 -11.89
N LEU A 71 -2.75 -8.72 -10.70
CA LEU A 71 -1.63 -7.98 -10.12
C LEU A 71 -0.38 -8.15 -10.98
N ASP A 72 0.39 -7.08 -11.08
CA ASP A 72 1.71 -7.12 -11.68
C ASP A 72 2.73 -7.66 -10.67
N LEU A 73 2.95 -8.97 -10.71
CA LEU A 73 3.87 -9.64 -9.80
C LEU A 73 5.35 -9.21 -10.01
N SER A 74 5.68 -8.62 -11.17
CA SER A 74 7.02 -8.08 -11.39
C SER A 74 7.27 -6.81 -10.55
N LEU A 75 6.25 -5.95 -10.43
CA LEU A 75 6.29 -4.76 -9.57
C LEU A 75 6.30 -5.16 -8.08
N LEU A 76 5.53 -6.17 -7.70
CA LEU A 76 5.58 -6.71 -6.33
C LEU A 76 7.00 -7.22 -5.99
N ARG A 77 7.62 -7.99 -6.89
CA ARG A 77 8.99 -8.47 -6.69
C ARG A 77 9.98 -7.31 -6.58
N ALA A 78 9.88 -6.29 -7.43
CA ALA A 78 10.73 -5.10 -7.35
C ALA A 78 10.58 -4.39 -6.00
N LEU A 79 9.34 -4.25 -5.51
CA LEU A 79 9.05 -3.65 -4.21
C LEU A 79 9.67 -4.47 -3.06
N LEU A 80 9.55 -5.80 -3.09
CA LEU A 80 10.13 -6.70 -2.07
C LEU A 80 11.66 -6.65 -2.06
N ASN A 81 12.29 -6.61 -3.24
CA ASN A 81 13.75 -6.42 -3.36
C ASN A 81 14.18 -5.06 -2.79
N GLY A 82 13.38 -4.01 -2.98
CA GLY A 82 13.57 -2.71 -2.33
C GLY A 82 13.54 -2.80 -0.81
N VAL A 83 12.58 -3.53 -0.24
CA VAL A 83 12.51 -3.79 1.20
C VAL A 83 13.74 -4.54 1.69
N GLU A 84 14.16 -5.61 1.01
CA GLU A 84 15.34 -6.38 1.39
C GLU A 84 16.64 -5.53 1.34
N SER A 85 16.84 -4.79 0.25
CA SER A 85 18.02 -3.95 0.04
C SER A 85 18.09 -2.72 0.94
N SER A 86 16.96 -2.29 1.54
CA SER A 86 16.93 -1.19 2.51
C SER A 86 17.66 -1.50 3.82
N GLY A 87 17.97 -2.78 4.08
CA GLY A 87 18.56 -3.23 5.33
C GLY A 87 17.58 -3.30 6.51
N VAL A 88 16.27 -3.08 6.27
CA VAL A 88 15.24 -3.25 7.31
C VAL A 88 15.09 -4.73 7.66
N HIS A 89 15.26 -5.06 8.93
CA HIS A 89 15.09 -6.43 9.41
C HIS A 89 13.64 -6.63 9.86
N LEU A 90 12.88 -7.40 9.07
CA LEU A 90 11.51 -7.78 9.39
C LEU A 90 11.47 -9.12 10.14
N THR A 91 10.68 -9.15 11.21
CA THR A 91 10.33 -10.38 11.92
C THR A 91 9.44 -11.28 11.07
N LYS A 92 9.32 -12.56 11.46
CA LYS A 92 8.41 -13.51 10.78
C LYS A 92 6.96 -13.00 10.76
N THR A 93 6.47 -12.50 11.87
CA THR A 93 5.11 -11.94 11.98
C THR A 93 4.89 -10.75 11.05
N GLU A 94 5.90 -9.89 10.86
CA GLU A 94 5.79 -8.75 9.94
C GLU A 94 5.72 -9.21 8.49
N LYS A 95 6.61 -10.12 8.09
CA LYS A 95 6.59 -10.72 6.75
C LYS A 95 5.24 -11.39 6.47
N ASP A 96 4.73 -12.16 7.44
CA ASP A 96 3.44 -12.83 7.33
C ASP A 96 2.25 -11.85 7.24
N SER A 97 2.41 -10.62 7.72
CA SER A 97 1.38 -9.57 7.70
C SER A 97 1.33 -8.72 6.43
N LEU A 98 2.36 -8.76 5.57
CA LEU A 98 2.49 -7.83 4.44
C LEU A 98 1.34 -7.95 3.42
N ALA A 99 0.96 -9.18 3.02
CA ALA A 99 -0.16 -9.35 2.09
C ALA A 99 -1.50 -8.87 2.68
N TYR A 100 -1.67 -8.96 4.00
CA TYR A 100 -2.85 -8.39 4.67
C TYR A 100 -2.83 -6.87 4.59
N GLY A 101 -1.67 -6.23 4.76
CA GLY A 101 -1.50 -4.78 4.54
C GLY A 101 -1.91 -4.35 3.14
N MET A 102 -1.49 -5.10 2.11
CA MET A 102 -1.86 -4.86 0.71
C MET A 102 -3.36 -4.96 0.43
N VAL A 103 -4.14 -5.64 1.27
CA VAL A 103 -5.62 -5.66 1.17
C VAL A 103 -6.22 -4.55 2.03
N LEU A 104 -5.75 -4.43 3.27
CA LEU A 104 -6.30 -3.55 4.29
C LEU A 104 -6.20 -2.07 3.91
N MET A 105 -5.03 -1.62 3.48
CA MET A 105 -4.78 -0.19 3.24
C MET A 105 -5.58 0.36 2.06
N PRO A 106 -5.57 -0.25 0.86
CA PRO A 106 -6.45 0.20 -0.21
C PRO A 106 -7.93 0.10 0.18
N PHE A 107 -8.36 -0.95 0.89
CA PHE A 107 -9.74 -1.06 1.34
C PHE A 107 -10.14 0.09 2.30
N LEU A 108 -9.28 0.41 3.26
CA LEU A 108 -9.49 1.51 4.20
C LEU A 108 -9.57 2.87 3.49
N HIS A 109 -8.63 3.15 2.58
CA HIS A 109 -8.65 4.39 1.78
C HIS A 109 -9.87 4.44 0.85
N GLY A 110 -10.30 3.30 0.31
CA GLY A 110 -11.51 3.19 -0.49
C GLY A 110 -12.78 3.50 0.31
N ILE A 111 -12.89 2.99 1.54
CA ILE A 111 -14.00 3.35 2.45
C ILE A 111 -13.97 4.85 2.76
N ARG A 112 -12.78 5.42 3.03
CA ARG A 112 -12.65 6.86 3.29
C ARG A 112 -13.12 7.70 2.09
N GLY A 113 -12.69 7.35 0.88
CA GLY A 113 -13.15 8.00 -0.35
C GLY A 113 -14.66 7.88 -0.55
N LEU A 114 -15.24 6.70 -0.32
CA LEU A 114 -16.68 6.50 -0.45
C LEU A 114 -17.46 7.32 0.60
N THR A 115 -16.95 7.35 1.82
CA THR A 115 -17.55 8.12 2.91
C THR A 115 -17.51 9.61 2.59
N ASP A 116 -16.38 10.11 2.09
CA ASP A 116 -16.23 11.51 1.70
C ASP A 116 -17.21 11.88 0.57
N TYR A 117 -17.32 11.04 -0.45
CA TYR A 117 -18.29 11.22 -1.54
C TYR A 117 -19.75 11.28 -1.03
N LEU A 118 -20.14 10.33 -0.16
CA LEU A 118 -21.50 10.29 0.40
C LEU A 118 -21.82 11.50 1.29
N LEU A 119 -20.80 12.17 1.82
CA LEU A 119 -20.92 13.38 2.64
C LEU A 119 -20.78 14.68 1.82
N GLY A 120 -20.59 14.59 0.49
CA GLY A 120 -20.43 15.75 -0.38
C GLY A 120 -19.01 16.33 -0.40
N ASP A 121 -18.00 15.47 -0.30
CA ASP A 121 -16.56 15.77 -0.41
C ASP A 121 -16.03 16.85 0.57
N PRO A 122 -16.32 16.79 1.88
CA PRO A 122 -15.83 17.78 2.85
C PRO A 122 -14.32 17.67 3.18
N TYR A 123 -13.69 16.52 2.94
CA TYR A 123 -12.30 16.27 3.34
C TYR A 123 -11.31 16.32 2.18
N TYR A 124 -11.52 15.57 1.10
CA TYR A 124 -10.62 15.56 -0.05
C TYR A 124 -11.01 16.64 -1.05
N GLN A 125 -10.04 17.39 -1.55
CA GLN A 125 -10.28 18.31 -2.66
C GLN A 125 -10.60 17.52 -3.94
N VAL A 126 -11.77 17.79 -4.51
CA VAL A 126 -12.23 17.21 -5.78
C VAL A 126 -12.22 18.24 -6.90
N ARG A 127 -11.91 17.78 -8.11
CA ARG A 127 -11.91 18.55 -9.36
C ARG A 127 -13.18 18.30 -10.18
N TYR A 128 -13.88 17.20 -9.91
CA TYR A 128 -15.11 16.82 -10.58
C TYR A 128 -16.01 15.94 -9.68
N PRO A 129 -17.34 15.90 -9.90
CA PRO A 129 -18.30 15.44 -8.87
C PRO A 129 -18.20 13.97 -8.45
N ASP A 130 -17.64 13.07 -9.27
CA ASP A 130 -17.54 11.63 -8.97
C ASP A 130 -16.10 11.18 -8.66
N GLN A 131 -15.16 12.11 -8.46
CA GLN A 131 -13.75 11.79 -8.24
C GLN A 131 -13.52 10.86 -7.05
N ASN A 132 -14.10 11.17 -5.89
CA ASN A 132 -13.98 10.32 -4.70
C ASN A 132 -14.73 8.98 -4.84
N LEU A 133 -15.83 8.95 -5.60
CA LEU A 133 -16.53 7.70 -5.92
C LEU A 133 -15.67 6.78 -6.80
N ILE A 134 -15.01 7.35 -7.83
CA ILE A 134 -14.08 6.63 -8.70
C ILE A 134 -12.88 6.13 -7.89
N ARG A 135 -12.27 6.99 -7.06
CA ARG A 135 -11.18 6.62 -6.15
C ARG A 135 -11.59 5.45 -5.26
N ALA A 136 -12.76 5.53 -4.64
CA ALA A 136 -13.29 4.47 -3.78
C ALA A 136 -13.48 3.15 -4.52
N HIS A 137 -14.11 3.19 -5.70
CA HIS A 137 -14.30 2.03 -6.55
C HIS A 137 -12.96 1.38 -6.91
N ASN A 138 -11.97 2.19 -7.30
CA ASN A 138 -10.68 1.69 -7.75
C ASN A 138 -9.90 1.01 -6.61
N LEU A 139 -9.84 1.66 -5.45
CA LEU A 139 -9.15 1.14 -4.27
C LEU A 139 -9.80 -0.13 -3.69
N ILE A 140 -11.13 -0.18 -3.61
CA ILE A 140 -11.86 -1.38 -3.15
C ILE A 140 -11.65 -2.53 -4.15
N SER A 141 -11.65 -2.23 -5.45
CA SER A 141 -11.42 -3.23 -6.49
C SER A 141 -9.97 -3.75 -6.47
N TYR A 142 -8.98 -2.88 -6.24
CA TYR A 142 -7.60 -3.28 -6.00
C TYR A 142 -7.50 -4.21 -4.78
N ALA A 143 -8.09 -3.84 -3.64
CA ALA A 143 -8.10 -4.68 -2.44
C ALA A 143 -8.71 -6.06 -2.73
N ARG A 144 -9.80 -6.11 -3.51
CA ARG A 144 -10.43 -7.36 -3.95
C ARG A 144 -9.54 -8.17 -4.89
N LEU A 145 -8.77 -7.52 -5.75
CA LEU A 145 -7.82 -8.16 -6.65
C LEU A 145 -6.70 -8.85 -5.85
N VAL A 146 -6.11 -8.13 -4.88
CA VAL A 146 -5.12 -8.71 -3.96
C VAL A 146 -5.73 -9.85 -3.14
N GLN A 147 -6.94 -9.67 -2.62
CA GLN A 147 -7.64 -10.72 -1.86
C GLN A 147 -7.85 -12.00 -2.68
N LYS A 148 -8.23 -11.89 -3.95
CA LYS A 148 -8.37 -13.06 -4.86
C LYS A 148 -7.02 -13.73 -5.13
N GLY A 149 -5.95 -12.95 -5.24
CA GLY A 149 -4.58 -13.40 -5.44
C GLY A 149 -3.79 -13.64 -4.15
N PHE A 150 -4.45 -13.73 -3.00
CA PHE A 150 -3.79 -13.62 -1.70
C PHE A 150 -2.72 -14.71 -1.48
N LEU A 151 -3.04 -15.96 -1.80
CA LEU A 151 -2.10 -17.08 -1.61
C LEU A 151 -0.82 -16.92 -2.46
N PRO A 152 -0.90 -16.69 -3.80
CA PRO A 152 0.28 -16.38 -4.60
C PRO A 152 1.09 -15.17 -4.10
N VAL A 153 0.42 -14.11 -3.65
CA VAL A 153 1.09 -12.91 -3.09
C VAL A 153 1.83 -13.28 -1.79
N GLN A 154 1.19 -14.02 -0.89
CA GLN A 154 1.81 -14.46 0.36
C GLN A 154 3.02 -15.38 0.12
N GLU A 155 2.91 -16.30 -0.84
CA GLU A 155 4.01 -17.20 -1.22
C GLU A 155 5.20 -16.43 -1.79
N MET A 156 4.95 -15.45 -2.66
CA MET A 156 5.99 -14.57 -3.19
C MET A 156 6.69 -13.81 -2.05
N ILE A 157 5.95 -13.20 -1.14
CA ILE A 157 6.53 -12.47 0.00
C ILE A 157 7.44 -13.37 0.84
N LYS A 158 7.00 -14.61 1.11
CA LYS A 158 7.81 -15.58 1.86
C LYS A 158 9.07 -15.99 1.13
N SER A 159 8.97 -16.19 -0.19
CA SER A 159 10.09 -16.56 -1.06
C SER A 159 11.14 -15.45 -1.14
N GLU A 160 10.73 -14.21 -1.43
CA GLU A 160 11.66 -13.10 -1.66
C GLU A 160 12.27 -12.59 -0.35
N LEU A 161 11.51 -12.55 0.76
CA LEU A 161 12.03 -12.05 2.04
C LEU A 161 12.59 -13.17 2.96
N GLY A 162 12.77 -14.40 2.47
CA GLY A 162 13.41 -15.49 3.20
C GLY A 162 12.68 -15.94 4.47
N ALA A 163 11.34 -15.99 4.47
CA ALA A 163 10.57 -16.49 5.61
C ALA A 163 10.60 -18.03 5.67
N THR A 164 11.63 -18.59 6.32
CA THR A 164 11.63 -20.00 6.79
C THR A 164 10.98 -20.12 8.17
#